data_AF-A0A0V1Q217-F1
#
_entry.id   AF-A0A0V1Q217-F1
#
_cell.length_a   1.000
_cell.length_b   1.000
_cell.length_c   1.000
_cell.angle_alpha   90.00
_cell.angle_beta   90.00
_cell.angle_gamma   90.00
#
_symmetry.space_group_name_H-M   'P 1'
#
loop_
_entity.id
_entity.type
_entity.pdbx_description
1 polymer ?
#
loop_
_entity_poly.entity_id
_entity_poly.type
_entity_poly.pdbx_seq_one_letter_code
_entity_poly.pdbx_strand_id
1 'polypeptide(L)'
;MIELHVWGHDSSISVISPECLASSWLLNLHLKPQNIPFKIVTSSNTNLSETDKLPLLLVPNDESTNDRYEGFQNISQYISRNFNTEYTSENDVKYLPNQKLSSAEQKLINSSLTSFIENKIHNINQYNLYINTKNYEKYTRKLFQKFFPFPMMYNQPLKFYHAAQRQVQVIGLNSNNPGFFSISGSDAVAQTEYFNDENDDEDVEGDPVAISSLHEKQLLAKSKRKDLLKESKNSLKCLNLVNEYIDYIVLLYQELNASNKPDEFSYLFSNTKDGPSNAISSSELLLFAYIHSLCLPELPDKFIANYLTLKYPKFLAFIYDTTTKLNERLYKDKSIFREPQGIEVPNLWNELKYSTGYVKY
;
A
#
# COMPACT_ATOMS: atom_id res chain seq x y z
N MET A 1 -8.95 -20.85 14.64
CA MET A 1 -8.72 -19.42 14.89
C MET A 1 -8.21 -18.80 13.60
N ILE A 2 -8.74 -17.65 13.19
CA ILE A 2 -8.36 -17.03 11.91
C ILE A 2 -7.06 -16.24 12.10
N GLU A 3 -6.13 -16.33 11.16
CA GLU A 3 -4.85 -15.63 11.23
C GLU A 3 -4.66 -14.72 10.01
N LEU A 4 -4.34 -13.45 10.25
CA LEU A 4 -4.03 -12.49 9.20
C LEU A 4 -2.53 -12.20 9.19
N HIS A 5 -1.86 -12.63 8.15
CA HIS A 5 -0.45 -12.35 7.91
C HIS A 5 -0.28 -11.01 7.22
N VAL A 6 0.52 -10.14 7.83
CA VAL A 6 0.74 -8.75 7.39
C VAL A 6 2.21 -8.37 7.39
N TRP A 7 2.53 -7.30 6.65
CA TRP A 7 3.78 -6.58 6.80
C TRP A 7 3.81 -5.83 8.12
N GLY A 8 4.85 -6.02 8.92
CA GLY A 8 4.96 -5.39 10.23
C GLY A 8 6.12 -5.92 11.06
N HIS A 9 6.30 -5.32 12.22
CA HIS A 9 7.31 -5.69 13.21
C HIS A 9 6.83 -5.28 14.61
N ASP A 10 7.14 -6.07 15.65
CA ASP A 10 6.86 -5.77 17.06
C ASP A 10 5.43 -5.25 17.33
N SER A 11 4.41 -5.96 16.82
CA SER A 11 2.99 -5.59 16.94
C SER A 11 2.60 -4.26 16.26
N SER A 12 3.42 -3.75 15.35
CA SER A 12 3.10 -2.60 14.49
C SER A 12 2.95 -3.05 13.04
N ILE A 13 1.99 -2.47 12.33
CA ILE A 13 1.75 -2.75 10.91
C ILE A 13 2.56 -1.76 10.08
N SER A 14 3.24 -2.28 9.07
CA SER A 14 4.04 -1.49 8.15
C SER A 14 3.18 -0.68 7.20
N VAL A 15 3.63 0.54 6.92
CA VAL A 15 3.00 1.44 5.95
C VAL A 15 3.29 1.01 4.49
N ILE A 16 4.24 0.08 4.28
CA ILE A 16 4.61 -0.42 2.95
C ILE A 16 3.42 -1.04 2.21
N SER A 17 2.52 -1.70 2.94
CA SER A 17 1.31 -2.30 2.37
C SER A 17 0.08 -1.68 3.04
N PRO A 18 -0.54 -0.66 2.41
CA PRO A 18 -1.80 -0.09 2.89
C PRO A 18 -2.92 -1.13 2.99
N GLU A 19 -2.91 -2.15 2.13
CA GLU A 19 -3.85 -3.26 2.18
C GLU A 19 -3.75 -4.07 3.48
N CYS A 20 -2.54 -4.26 4.03
CA CYS A 20 -2.37 -4.92 5.33
C CYS A 20 -3.04 -4.14 6.46
N LEU A 21 -2.92 -2.80 6.42
CA LEU A 21 -3.55 -1.91 7.39
C LEU A 21 -5.08 -1.93 7.25
N ALA A 22 -5.59 -1.86 6.02
CA ALA A 22 -7.02 -1.93 5.72
C ALA A 22 -7.65 -3.26 6.18
N SER A 23 -7.00 -4.40 5.89
CA SER A 23 -7.43 -5.72 6.36
C SER A 23 -7.45 -5.83 7.88
N SER A 24 -6.45 -5.23 8.55
CA SER A 24 -6.38 -5.25 10.02
C SER A 24 -7.49 -4.40 10.65
N TRP A 25 -7.78 -3.23 10.08
CA TRP A 25 -8.93 -2.42 10.48
C TRP A 25 -10.24 -3.17 10.26
N LEU A 26 -10.40 -3.85 9.12
CA LEU A 26 -11.58 -4.64 8.80
C LEU A 26 -11.85 -5.70 9.88
N LEU A 27 -10.85 -6.52 10.23
CA LEU A 27 -11.03 -7.58 11.24
C LEU A 27 -11.38 -6.96 12.61
N ASN A 28 -10.72 -5.88 12.99
CA ASN A 28 -10.98 -5.22 14.27
C ASN A 28 -12.37 -4.54 14.35
N LEU A 29 -12.89 -4.04 13.22
CA LEU A 29 -14.22 -3.44 13.16
C LEU A 29 -15.32 -4.49 13.11
N HIS A 30 -15.12 -5.57 12.36
CA HIS A 30 -16.18 -6.53 12.06
C HIS A 30 -16.17 -7.76 12.98
N LEU A 31 -15.01 -8.37 13.25
CA LEU A 31 -14.92 -9.61 14.02
C LEU A 31 -14.88 -9.38 15.54
N LYS A 32 -14.23 -8.29 15.98
CA LYS A 32 -14.09 -8.01 17.42
C LYS A 32 -15.44 -7.84 18.15
N PRO A 33 -16.43 -7.09 17.62
CA PRO A 33 -17.75 -6.98 18.27
C PRO A 33 -18.51 -8.31 18.39
N GLN A 34 -18.19 -9.27 17.52
CA GLN A 34 -18.79 -10.61 17.49
C GLN A 34 -18.05 -11.62 18.39
N ASN A 35 -16.99 -11.18 19.09
CA ASN A 35 -16.12 -12.05 19.89
C ASN A 35 -15.53 -13.23 19.11
N ILE A 36 -15.33 -13.08 17.79
CA ILE A 36 -14.70 -14.10 16.96
C ILE A 36 -13.19 -14.07 17.19
N PRO A 37 -12.54 -15.20 17.54
CA PRO A 37 -11.11 -15.22 17.82
C PRO A 37 -10.30 -15.11 16.52
N PHE A 38 -9.50 -14.03 16.41
CA PHE A 38 -8.55 -13.81 15.32
C PHE A 38 -7.20 -13.31 15.85
N LYS A 39 -6.12 -13.54 15.09
CA LYS A 39 -4.78 -12.98 15.35
C LYS A 39 -4.23 -12.27 14.13
N ILE A 40 -3.48 -11.19 14.36
CA ILE A 40 -2.70 -10.49 13.34
C ILE A 40 -1.24 -10.89 13.53
N VAL A 41 -0.68 -11.57 12.54
CA VAL A 41 0.68 -12.11 12.55
C VAL A 41 1.57 -11.21 11.71
N THR A 42 2.58 -10.61 12.33
CA THR A 42 3.55 -9.73 11.64
C THR A 42 4.66 -10.53 10.98
N SER A 43 4.30 -11.42 10.05
CA SER A 43 5.27 -12.35 9.43
C SER A 43 6.20 -11.70 8.43
N SER A 44 5.74 -10.69 7.68
CA SER A 44 6.54 -10.03 6.62
C SER A 44 7.18 -11.02 5.61
N ASN A 45 6.58 -12.21 5.45
CA ASN A 45 7.04 -13.29 4.59
C ASN A 45 6.03 -13.53 3.47
N THR A 46 6.40 -13.20 2.24
CA THR A 46 5.55 -13.32 1.05
C THR A 46 5.43 -14.75 0.54
N ASN A 47 6.37 -15.64 0.86
CA ASN A 47 6.37 -17.03 0.39
C ASN A 47 5.22 -17.87 0.98
N LEU A 48 4.50 -17.33 1.98
CA LEU A 48 3.28 -17.92 2.51
C LEU A 48 2.11 -17.80 1.53
N SER A 49 2.17 -16.82 0.62
CA SER A 49 1.19 -16.56 -0.42
C SER A 49 1.63 -17.21 -1.74
N GLU A 50 0.65 -17.70 -2.51
CA GLU A 50 0.87 -18.20 -3.87
C GLU A 50 1.17 -17.07 -4.85
N THR A 51 0.66 -15.87 -4.60
CA THR A 51 0.92 -14.68 -5.44
C THR A 51 2.06 -13.81 -4.96
N ASP A 52 2.84 -14.27 -3.96
CA ASP A 52 3.91 -13.50 -3.30
C ASP A 52 3.44 -12.16 -2.73
N LYS A 53 2.17 -12.08 -2.29
CA LYS A 53 1.56 -10.84 -1.78
C LYS A 53 1.05 -10.99 -0.35
N LEU A 54 1.14 -9.89 0.39
CA LEU A 54 0.47 -9.72 1.68
C LEU A 54 -0.43 -8.49 1.58
N PRO A 55 -1.65 -8.52 2.14
CA PRO A 55 -2.12 -9.40 3.21
C PRO A 55 -2.60 -10.80 2.79
N LEU A 56 -2.45 -11.78 3.70
CA LEU A 56 -2.93 -13.15 3.54
C LEU A 56 -3.76 -13.56 4.77
N LEU A 57 -4.97 -14.06 4.54
CA LEU A 57 -5.82 -14.62 5.60
C LEU A 57 -5.75 -16.15 5.54
N LEU A 58 -5.35 -16.76 6.66
CA LEU A 58 -5.39 -18.20 6.86
C LEU A 58 -6.60 -18.57 7.71
N VAL A 59 -7.45 -19.42 7.16
CA VAL A 59 -8.62 -19.96 7.85
C VAL A 59 -8.39 -21.46 8.04
N PRO A 60 -8.40 -21.97 9.27
CA PRO A 60 -8.26 -23.39 9.50
C PRO A 60 -9.52 -24.14 9.05
N ASN A 61 -9.33 -25.16 8.22
CA ASN A 61 -10.36 -26.12 7.85
C ASN A 61 -10.17 -27.46 8.58
N ASP A 62 -11.23 -28.27 8.60
CA ASP A 62 -11.22 -29.60 9.25
C ASP A 62 -10.32 -30.61 8.52
N GLU A 63 -10.10 -30.41 7.23
CA GLU A 63 -9.07 -31.09 6.45
C GLU A 63 -7.77 -30.31 6.64
N SER A 64 -6.65 -30.97 6.94
CA SER A 64 -5.35 -30.44 7.40
C SER A 64 -4.71 -29.26 6.62
N THR A 65 -5.35 -28.76 5.58
CA THR A 65 -4.99 -27.60 4.75
C THR A 65 -5.82 -26.37 5.13
N ASN A 66 -5.16 -25.26 5.46
CA ASN A 66 -5.83 -23.98 5.71
C ASN A 66 -6.30 -23.35 4.39
N ASP A 67 -7.54 -22.85 4.37
CA ASP A 67 -8.04 -22.00 3.29
C ASP A 67 -7.29 -20.66 3.28
N ARG A 68 -7.00 -20.17 2.06
CA ARG A 68 -6.21 -18.96 1.83
C ARG A 68 -6.99 -17.91 1.08
N TYR A 69 -6.97 -16.69 1.61
CA TYR A 69 -7.52 -15.53 0.92
C TYR A 69 -6.45 -14.44 0.85
N GLU A 70 -6.07 -14.09 -0.38
CA GLU A 70 -4.98 -13.17 -0.67
C GLU A 70 -5.50 -11.82 -1.13
N GLY A 71 -4.88 -10.74 -0.64
CA GLY A 71 -5.26 -9.38 -0.99
C GLY A 71 -6.53 -8.89 -0.28
N PHE A 72 -6.66 -7.57 -0.17
CA PHE A 72 -7.75 -6.96 0.60
C PHE A 72 -9.15 -7.31 0.04
N GLN A 73 -9.32 -7.32 -1.29
CA GLN A 73 -10.61 -7.60 -1.92
C GLN A 73 -11.15 -8.99 -1.55
N ASN A 74 -10.34 -10.04 -1.67
CA ASN A 74 -10.76 -11.41 -1.37
C ASN A 74 -11.02 -11.60 0.13
N ILE A 75 -10.15 -11.03 0.98
CA ILE A 75 -10.31 -11.06 2.44
C ILE A 75 -11.63 -10.37 2.84
N SER A 76 -11.89 -9.17 2.33
CA SER A 76 -13.12 -8.43 2.65
C SER A 76 -14.38 -9.15 2.19
N GLN A 77 -14.32 -9.83 1.03
CA GLN A 77 -15.41 -10.62 0.51
C GLN A 77 -15.67 -11.87 1.35
N TYR A 78 -14.62 -12.58 1.79
CA TYR A 78 -14.73 -13.74 2.67
C TYR A 78 -15.35 -13.35 4.02
N ILE A 79 -14.81 -12.33 4.67
CA ILE A 79 -15.27 -11.86 5.98
C ILE A 79 -16.75 -11.41 5.90
N SER A 80 -17.10 -10.68 4.85
CA SER A 80 -18.49 -10.23 4.63
C SER A 80 -19.47 -11.36 4.35
N ARG A 81 -19.01 -12.50 3.81
CA ARG A 81 -19.85 -13.66 3.47
C ARG A 81 -20.09 -14.57 4.66
N ASN A 82 -19.07 -14.81 5.47
CA ASN A 82 -19.11 -15.83 6.51
C ASN A 82 -19.52 -15.30 7.89
N PHE A 83 -19.37 -14.01 8.14
CA PHE A 83 -19.69 -13.42 9.44
C PHE A 83 -20.81 -12.39 9.31
N ASN A 84 -21.89 -12.60 10.05
CA ASN A 84 -23.03 -11.69 10.06
C ASN A 84 -22.68 -10.44 10.86
N THR A 85 -23.02 -9.25 10.36
CA THR A 85 -22.90 -8.04 11.18
C THR A 85 -24.02 -8.02 12.22
N GLU A 86 -23.69 -8.38 13.46
CA GLU A 86 -24.51 -8.10 14.63
C GLU A 86 -24.07 -6.77 15.24
N TYR A 87 -25.02 -5.87 15.47
CA TYR A 87 -24.74 -4.51 15.94
C TYR A 87 -24.89 -4.45 17.45
N THR A 88 -23.78 -4.31 18.17
CA THR A 88 -23.78 -4.31 19.64
C THR A 88 -23.77 -2.91 20.27
N SER A 89 -23.57 -1.83 19.49
CA SER A 89 -23.61 -0.45 20.01
C SER A 89 -23.93 0.60 18.95
N GLU A 90 -24.64 1.67 19.34
CA GLU A 90 -25.17 2.71 18.44
C GLU A 90 -24.13 3.77 18.02
N ASN A 91 -23.10 4.03 18.85
CA ASN A 91 -22.20 5.19 18.68
C ASN A 91 -20.83 4.89 18.04
N ASP A 92 -20.47 3.62 17.85
CA ASP A 92 -19.17 3.26 17.28
C ASP A 92 -19.18 3.23 15.75
N VAL A 93 -18.00 3.45 15.13
CA VAL A 93 -17.79 3.22 13.69
C VAL A 93 -18.05 1.74 13.38
N LYS A 94 -19.01 1.50 12.48
CA LYS A 94 -19.47 0.16 12.07
C LYS A 94 -18.89 -0.19 10.71
N TYR A 95 -18.61 -1.46 10.47
CA TYR A 95 -18.29 -1.93 9.12
C TYR A 95 -19.57 -2.29 8.36
N LEU A 96 -19.74 -1.75 7.16
CA LEU A 96 -20.84 -2.08 6.25
C LEU A 96 -20.36 -3.11 5.20
N PRO A 97 -20.76 -4.38 5.32
CA PRO A 97 -20.41 -5.38 4.33
C PRO A 97 -21.15 -5.11 3.01
N ASN A 98 -20.50 -5.47 1.91
CA ASN A 98 -21.01 -5.22 0.55
C ASN A 98 -22.43 -5.79 0.33
N GLN A 99 -22.78 -6.88 1.00
CA GLN A 99 -24.10 -7.52 0.87
C GLN A 99 -25.25 -6.67 1.44
N LYS A 100 -24.98 -5.88 2.49
CA LYS A 100 -25.96 -5.06 3.21
C LYS A 100 -26.19 -3.68 2.58
N LEU A 101 -25.47 -3.33 1.51
CA LEU A 101 -25.72 -2.11 0.75
C LEU A 101 -27.12 -2.15 0.12
N SER A 102 -27.84 -1.03 0.21
CA SER A 102 -29.28 -0.94 -0.09
C SER A 102 -29.60 -1.06 -1.58
N SER A 103 -28.77 -0.47 -2.46
CA SER A 103 -28.96 -0.50 -3.92
C SER A 103 -27.88 -1.35 -4.61
N ALA A 104 -28.25 -1.98 -5.73
CA ALA A 104 -27.30 -2.63 -6.62
C ALA A 104 -26.24 -1.65 -7.15
N GLU A 105 -26.63 -0.39 -7.37
CA GLU A 105 -25.73 0.68 -7.79
C GLU A 105 -24.64 0.94 -6.74
N GLN A 106 -24.99 0.99 -5.45
CA GLN A 106 -24.03 1.18 -4.36
C GLN A 106 -23.02 0.03 -4.29
N LYS A 107 -23.46 -1.21 -4.56
CA LYS A 107 -22.56 -2.38 -4.62
C LYS A 107 -21.58 -2.28 -5.79
N LEU A 108 -22.06 -1.83 -6.95
CA LEU A 108 -21.22 -1.59 -8.13
C LEU A 108 -20.21 -0.47 -7.87
N ILE A 109 -20.64 0.62 -7.24
CA ILE A 109 -19.76 1.74 -6.87
C ILE A 109 -18.69 1.29 -5.87
N ASN A 110 -19.05 0.53 -4.83
CA ASN A 110 -18.08 0.03 -3.86
C ASN A 110 -17.04 -0.89 -4.53
N SER A 111 -17.48 -1.76 -5.45
CA SER A 111 -16.57 -2.63 -6.20
C SER A 111 -15.69 -1.84 -7.17
N SER A 112 -16.25 -0.89 -7.91
CA SER A 112 -15.51 -0.10 -8.89
C SER A 112 -14.49 0.81 -8.20
N LEU A 113 -14.85 1.41 -7.07
CA LEU A 113 -13.94 2.23 -6.26
C LEU A 113 -12.80 1.37 -5.68
N THR A 114 -13.09 0.16 -5.20
CA THR A 114 -12.04 -0.77 -4.74
C THR A 114 -11.04 -1.06 -5.86
N SER A 115 -11.51 -1.46 -7.04
CA SER A 115 -10.64 -1.71 -8.19
C SER A 115 -9.94 -0.45 -8.70
N PHE A 116 -10.57 0.72 -8.61
CA PHE A 116 -9.94 1.99 -8.94
C PHE A 116 -8.75 2.28 -8.02
N ILE A 117 -8.93 2.11 -6.71
CA ILE A 117 -7.87 2.33 -5.71
C ILE A 117 -6.70 1.36 -5.94
N GLU A 118 -6.99 0.07 -6.11
CA GLU A 118 -5.97 -0.98 -6.33
C GLU A 118 -5.19 -0.80 -7.64
N ASN A 119 -5.79 -0.22 -8.68
CA ASN A 119 -5.12 -0.05 -9.98
C ASN A 119 -4.49 1.34 -10.18
N LYS A 120 -5.02 2.38 -9.52
CA LYS A 120 -4.60 3.78 -9.76
C LYS A 120 -3.84 4.36 -8.58
N ILE A 121 -4.45 4.36 -7.39
CA ILE A 121 -3.84 4.93 -6.19
C ILE A 121 -2.67 4.06 -5.71
N HIS A 122 -2.77 2.73 -5.86
CA HIS A 122 -1.67 1.81 -5.59
C HIS A 122 -0.39 2.23 -6.33
N ASN A 123 -0.48 2.47 -7.65
CA ASN A 123 0.70 2.83 -8.45
C ASN A 123 1.32 4.16 -8.01
N ILE A 124 0.50 5.13 -7.56
CA ILE A 124 1.01 6.38 -6.97
C ILE A 124 1.75 6.10 -5.66
N ASN A 125 1.19 5.24 -4.80
CA ASN A 125 1.84 4.85 -3.55
C ASN A 125 3.18 4.14 -3.81
N GLN A 126 3.23 3.29 -4.84
CA GLN A 126 4.46 2.61 -5.28
C GLN A 126 5.52 3.60 -5.76
N TYR A 127 5.12 4.61 -6.55
CA TYR A 127 6.02 5.71 -6.93
C TYR A 127 6.55 6.44 -5.69
N ASN A 128 5.67 6.79 -4.75
CA ASN A 128 6.04 7.58 -3.58
C ASN A 128 6.98 6.84 -2.62
N LEU A 129 6.82 5.52 -2.47
CA LEU A 129 7.61 4.71 -1.53
C LEU A 129 8.91 4.15 -2.14
N TYR A 130 8.90 3.76 -3.42
CA TYR A 130 10.02 3.04 -4.04
C TYR A 130 10.75 3.85 -5.10
N ILE A 131 10.05 4.59 -5.96
CA ILE A 131 10.68 5.28 -7.09
C ILE A 131 11.21 6.66 -6.69
N ASN A 132 10.56 7.34 -5.75
CA ASN A 132 11.11 8.56 -5.16
C ASN A 132 12.37 8.20 -4.37
N THR A 133 13.52 8.57 -4.92
CA THR A 133 14.86 8.28 -4.38
C THR A 133 15.01 8.70 -2.92
N LYS A 134 14.46 9.86 -2.54
CA LYS A 134 14.53 10.39 -1.18
C LYS A 134 13.77 9.52 -0.19
N ASN A 135 12.57 9.08 -0.56
CA ASN A 135 11.74 8.24 0.30
C ASN A 135 12.27 6.81 0.36
N TYR A 136 12.71 6.26 -0.77
CA TYR A 136 13.25 4.91 -0.83
C TYR A 136 14.52 4.76 0.02
N GLU A 137 15.53 5.60 -0.19
CA GLU A 137 16.81 5.46 0.50
C GLU A 137 16.74 5.79 1.99
N LYS A 138 15.98 6.83 2.36
CA LYS A 138 15.96 7.31 3.75
C LYS A 138 14.90 6.63 4.61
N TYR A 139 13.85 6.06 4.02
CA TYR A 139 12.74 5.44 4.75
C TYR A 139 12.52 3.98 4.35
N THR A 140 12.06 3.70 3.13
CA THR A 140 11.56 2.38 2.72
C THR A 140 12.63 1.28 2.81
N ARG A 141 13.84 1.53 2.27
CA ARG A 141 14.95 0.57 2.29
C ARG A 141 15.39 0.23 3.72
N LYS A 142 15.38 1.22 4.63
CA LYS A 142 15.72 1.02 6.05
C LYS A 142 14.64 0.25 6.79
N LEU A 143 13.39 0.42 6.40
CA LEU A 143 12.26 -0.28 6.99
C LEU A 143 12.36 -1.80 6.75
N PHE A 144 12.81 -2.22 5.57
CA PHE A 144 13.06 -3.63 5.27
C PHE A 144 14.15 -4.29 6.13
N GLN A 145 15.09 -3.52 6.66
CA GLN A 145 16.11 -4.04 7.59
C GLN A 145 15.49 -4.53 8.91
N LYS A 146 14.28 -4.04 9.26
CA LYS A 146 13.54 -4.50 10.43
C LYS A 146 12.76 -5.78 10.18
N PHE A 147 12.36 -6.02 8.92
CA PHE A 147 11.54 -7.17 8.56
C PHE A 147 12.35 -8.42 8.24
N PHE A 148 13.55 -8.23 7.69
CA PHE A 148 14.37 -9.32 7.19
C PHE A 148 15.70 -9.43 7.94
N PRO A 149 16.12 -10.64 8.34
CA PRO A 149 17.45 -10.86 8.86
C PRO A 149 18.52 -10.70 7.78
N PHE A 150 19.75 -10.44 8.19
CA PHE A 150 20.91 -10.54 7.31
C PHE A 150 21.05 -11.99 6.78
N PRO A 151 21.30 -12.22 5.47
CA PRO A 151 21.58 -11.25 4.40
C PRO A 151 20.36 -10.88 3.53
N MET A 152 19.16 -11.37 3.84
CA MET A 152 17.96 -11.22 2.99
C MET A 152 17.50 -9.76 2.84
N MET A 153 17.88 -8.90 3.78
CA MET A 153 17.59 -7.46 3.79
C MET A 153 18.06 -6.69 2.54
N TYR A 154 18.98 -7.23 1.73
CA TYR A 154 19.47 -6.54 0.53
C TYR A 154 18.70 -6.92 -0.74
N ASN A 155 18.32 -8.19 -0.88
CA ASN A 155 17.68 -8.68 -2.11
C ASN A 155 16.18 -8.32 -2.14
N GLN A 156 15.47 -8.47 -1.02
CA GLN A 156 14.02 -8.24 -0.99
C GLN A 156 13.62 -6.81 -1.37
N PRO A 157 14.25 -5.73 -0.85
CA PRO A 157 13.93 -4.36 -1.27
C PRO A 157 14.10 -4.12 -2.77
N LEU A 158 15.13 -4.71 -3.38
CA LEU A 158 15.39 -4.60 -4.82
C LEU A 158 14.27 -5.26 -5.63
N LYS A 159 13.81 -6.45 -5.22
CA LYS A 159 12.65 -7.10 -5.86
C LYS A 159 11.41 -6.21 -5.82
N PHE A 160 11.09 -5.60 -4.67
CA PHE A 160 9.97 -4.68 -4.55
C PHE A 160 10.17 -3.40 -5.36
N TYR A 161 11.40 -2.88 -5.41
CA TYR A 161 11.74 -1.72 -6.24
C TYR A 161 11.49 -2.00 -7.72
N HIS A 162 11.95 -3.14 -8.25
CA HIS A 162 11.73 -3.51 -9.65
C HIS A 162 10.23 -3.76 -9.94
N ALA A 163 9.51 -4.38 -9.01
CA ALA A 163 8.06 -4.56 -9.14
C ALA A 163 7.32 -3.21 -9.22
N ALA A 164 7.64 -2.28 -8.31
CA ALA A 164 7.12 -0.92 -8.32
C ALA A 164 7.50 -0.19 -9.61
N GLN A 165 8.72 -0.36 -10.10
CA GLN A 165 9.20 0.25 -11.34
C GLN A 165 8.32 -0.16 -12.53
N ARG A 166 8.00 -1.45 -12.66
CA ARG A 166 7.11 -1.97 -13.71
C ARG A 166 5.68 -1.42 -13.57
N GLN A 167 5.15 -1.36 -12.35
CA GLN A 167 3.79 -0.83 -12.09
C GLN A 167 3.69 0.67 -12.41
N VAL A 168 4.72 1.43 -12.05
CA VAL A 168 4.79 2.89 -12.26
C VAL A 168 5.07 3.25 -13.72
N GLN A 169 5.70 2.35 -14.50
CA GLN A 169 5.81 2.51 -15.96
C GLN A 169 4.45 2.57 -16.65
N VAL A 170 3.47 1.79 -16.19
CA VAL A 170 2.11 1.76 -16.77
C VAL A 170 1.44 3.15 -16.70
N ILE A 171 1.76 3.94 -15.68
CA ILE A 171 1.21 5.30 -15.49
C ILE A 171 2.13 6.41 -16.04
N GLY A 172 3.24 6.06 -16.69
CA GLY A 172 4.14 7.03 -17.35
C GLY A 172 4.95 7.90 -16.39
N LEU A 173 5.13 7.43 -15.15
CA LEU A 173 5.90 8.12 -14.10
C LEU A 173 7.37 7.67 -14.00
N ASN A 174 7.79 6.69 -14.81
CA ASN A 174 9.19 6.25 -14.87
C ASN A 174 10.01 7.07 -15.90
N SER A 175 11.29 7.32 -15.61
CA SER A 175 12.24 8.09 -16.41
C SER A 175 12.85 7.33 -17.58
N ASN A 176 12.84 6.00 -17.52
CA ASN A 176 13.44 5.20 -18.57
C ASN A 176 12.36 5.00 -19.63
N ASN A 177 12.49 5.74 -20.74
CA ASN A 177 11.80 5.41 -21.96
C ASN A 177 12.27 4.00 -22.32
N PRO A 178 11.48 2.94 -22.08
CA PRO A 178 11.87 1.64 -22.56
C PRO A 178 11.66 1.80 -24.06
N GLY A 179 12.74 1.96 -24.82
CA GLY A 179 12.65 1.81 -26.27
C GLY A 179 11.83 0.56 -26.56
N PHE A 180 11.08 0.57 -27.66
CA PHE A 180 10.19 -0.50 -28.10
C PHE A 180 10.83 -1.92 -28.08
N PHE A 181 12.15 -2.03 -27.93
CA PHE A 181 12.95 -3.24 -27.83
C PHE A 181 13.47 -3.64 -26.44
N SER A 182 13.20 -2.89 -25.36
CA SER A 182 13.68 -3.22 -24.00
C SER A 182 12.98 -4.41 -23.31
N ILE A 183 12.25 -5.23 -24.07
CA ILE A 183 11.75 -6.54 -23.63
C ILE A 183 12.90 -7.53 -23.38
N SER A 184 14.13 -7.21 -23.81
CA SER A 184 15.31 -8.05 -23.60
C SER A 184 16.28 -7.48 -22.55
N GLY A 185 16.05 -7.83 -21.28
CA GLY A 185 17.14 -8.23 -20.36
C GLY A 185 18.02 -7.18 -19.67
N SER A 186 17.93 -5.87 -19.91
CA SER A 186 18.70 -4.89 -19.11
C SER A 186 17.92 -4.49 -17.85
N ASP A 187 18.12 -5.26 -16.77
CA ASP A 187 17.61 -4.92 -15.45
C ASP A 187 18.21 -3.58 -14.99
N ALA A 188 17.39 -2.53 -14.98
CA ALA A 188 17.75 -1.23 -14.43
C ALA A 188 17.98 -1.37 -12.93
N VAL A 189 19.24 -1.64 -12.54
CA VAL A 189 19.69 -1.70 -11.15
C VAL A 189 19.23 -0.43 -10.45
N ALA A 190 18.60 -0.56 -9.27
CA ALA A 190 18.34 0.59 -8.42
C ALA A 190 19.68 1.32 -8.26
N GLN A 191 19.76 2.62 -8.61
CA GLN A 191 20.97 3.42 -8.49
C GLN A 191 21.31 3.60 -7.00
N THR A 192 21.78 2.52 -6.38
CA THR A 192 22.25 2.49 -5.02
C THR A 192 23.75 2.69 -5.10
N GLU A 193 24.17 3.86 -4.62
CA GLU A 193 25.54 4.37 -4.57
C GLU A 193 25.92 5.28 -5.75
N TYR A 194 26.46 6.46 -5.39
CA TYR A 194 26.93 7.53 -6.27
C TYR A 194 28.14 7.15 -7.15
N PHE A 195 28.40 5.86 -7.35
CA PHE A 195 29.58 5.30 -7.99
C PHE A 195 29.22 3.97 -8.65
N ASN A 196 28.56 4.01 -9.81
CA ASN A 196 28.74 3.06 -10.91
C ASN A 196 27.81 3.43 -12.07
N ASP A 197 28.14 4.51 -12.77
CA ASP A 197 27.73 4.74 -14.17
C ASP A 197 28.71 3.97 -15.09
N GLU A 198 28.78 2.65 -14.97
CA GLU A 198 29.57 1.82 -15.91
C GLU A 198 28.70 0.94 -16.83
N ASN A 199 27.38 0.99 -16.72
CA ASN A 199 26.48 0.16 -17.56
C ASN A 199 25.34 0.95 -18.22
N ASP A 200 25.66 2.10 -18.82
CA ASP A 200 24.82 2.72 -19.87
C ASP A 200 25.50 2.49 -21.24
N ASP A 201 25.75 1.22 -21.57
CA ASP A 201 26.02 0.79 -22.94
C ASP A 201 24.67 0.65 -23.66
N GLU A 202 24.21 1.74 -24.29
CA GLU A 202 23.72 1.76 -25.68
C GLU A 202 23.04 3.11 -25.99
N ASP A 203 23.63 3.83 -26.95
CA ASP A 203 23.08 4.92 -27.75
C ASP A 203 22.95 6.34 -27.18
N VAL A 204 24.07 6.90 -26.69
CA VAL A 204 24.39 8.32 -26.93
C VAL A 204 25.88 8.45 -27.27
N GLU A 205 26.17 9.16 -28.36
CA GLU A 205 27.51 9.59 -28.78
C GLU A 205 28.44 9.91 -27.60
N GLY A 206 29.50 9.11 -27.45
CA GLY A 206 30.71 9.37 -26.68
C GLY A 206 30.54 10.25 -25.45
N ASP A 207 30.18 9.66 -24.32
CA ASP A 207 30.31 10.38 -23.04
C ASP A 207 31.76 10.86 -22.91
N PRO A 208 31.99 12.17 -22.78
CA PRO A 208 33.34 12.71 -22.83
C PRO A 208 34.08 12.26 -21.58
N VAL A 209 35.00 11.29 -21.74
CA VAL A 209 35.92 10.86 -20.69
C VAL A 209 36.53 12.10 -20.05
N ALA A 210 36.44 12.20 -18.73
CA ALA A 210 36.82 13.41 -18.02
C ALA A 210 38.31 13.76 -18.25
N ILE A 211 38.56 14.77 -19.07
CA ILE A 211 39.91 15.26 -19.40
C ILE A 211 40.66 15.80 -18.16
N SER A 212 39.95 16.20 -17.10
CA SER A 212 40.54 16.69 -15.85
C SER A 212 39.62 16.45 -14.65
N SER A 213 40.16 16.49 -13.42
CA SER A 213 39.37 16.40 -12.19
C SER A 213 38.37 17.56 -12.02
N LEU A 214 38.64 18.71 -12.64
CA LEU A 214 37.69 19.83 -12.68
C LEU A 214 36.54 19.52 -13.64
N HIS A 215 36.86 18.94 -14.81
CA HIS A 215 35.86 18.49 -15.77
C HIS A 215 34.99 17.37 -15.18
N GLU A 216 35.58 16.41 -14.47
CA GLU A 216 34.86 15.36 -13.74
C GLU A 216 33.85 15.95 -12.74
N LYS A 217 34.29 16.90 -11.90
CA LYS A 217 33.39 17.60 -10.97
C LYS A 217 32.25 18.32 -11.69
N GLN A 218 32.52 18.92 -12.84
CA GLN A 218 31.52 19.61 -13.65
C GLN A 218 30.52 18.63 -14.28
N LEU A 219 30.99 17.48 -14.78
CA LEU A 219 30.14 16.40 -15.31
C LEU A 219 29.24 15.85 -14.22
N LEU A 220 29.78 15.55 -13.03
CA LEU A 220 29.00 15.09 -11.87
C LEU A 220 27.96 16.13 -11.44
N ALA A 221 28.31 17.42 -11.42
CA ALA A 221 27.36 18.48 -11.10
C ALA A 221 26.24 18.59 -12.14
N LYS A 222 26.57 18.43 -13.43
CA LYS A 222 25.60 18.42 -14.53
C LYS A 222 24.67 17.22 -14.47
N SER A 223 25.21 16.03 -14.18
CA SER A 223 24.45 14.79 -14.01
C SER A 223 23.46 14.91 -12.84
N LYS A 224 23.95 15.31 -11.65
CA LYS A 224 23.10 15.57 -10.47
C LYS A 224 21.98 16.58 -10.76
N ARG A 225 22.28 17.66 -11.51
CA ARG A 225 21.26 18.64 -11.90
C ARG A 225 20.22 18.04 -12.86
N LYS A 226 20.65 17.22 -13.83
CA LYS A 226 19.76 16.52 -14.76
C LYS A 226 18.80 15.60 -14.00
N ASP A 227 19.30 14.85 -13.02
CA ASP A 227 18.47 13.92 -12.26
C ASP A 227 17.49 14.63 -11.33
N LEU A 228 17.91 15.70 -10.66
CA LEU A 228 17.00 16.56 -9.89
C LEU A 228 15.87 17.14 -10.76
N LEU A 229 16.17 17.54 -12.01
CA LEU A 229 15.15 18.02 -12.94
C LEU A 229 14.20 16.91 -13.38
N LYS A 230 14.70 15.69 -13.63
CA LYS A 230 13.87 14.52 -13.95
C LYS A 230 12.93 14.17 -12.80
N GLU A 231 13.45 14.11 -11.57
CA GLU A 231 12.66 13.85 -10.37
C GLU A 231 11.57 14.91 -10.16
N SER A 232 11.91 16.19 -10.35
CA SER A 232 10.94 17.29 -10.27
C SER A 232 9.82 17.14 -11.32
N LYS A 233 10.18 16.82 -12.58
CA LYS A 233 9.21 16.56 -13.65
C LYS A 233 8.28 15.39 -13.32
N ASN A 234 8.83 14.28 -12.81
CA ASN A 234 8.05 13.11 -12.44
C ASN A 234 7.16 13.38 -11.22
N SER A 235 7.64 14.15 -10.25
CA SER A 235 6.86 14.57 -9.09
C SER A 235 5.69 15.47 -9.51
N LEU A 236 5.89 16.39 -10.45
CA LEU A 236 4.81 17.23 -11.02
C LEU A 236 3.76 16.38 -11.76
N LYS A 237 4.19 15.42 -12.58
CA LYS A 237 3.26 14.47 -13.22
C LYS A 237 2.47 13.68 -12.19
N CYS A 238 3.15 13.18 -11.15
CA CYS A 238 2.54 12.45 -10.05
C CYS A 238 1.48 13.31 -9.35
N LEU A 239 1.80 14.58 -9.05
CA LEU A 239 0.83 15.51 -8.48
C LEU A 239 -0.40 15.73 -9.38
N ASN A 240 -0.22 15.80 -10.70
CA ASN A 240 -1.37 15.91 -11.61
C ASN A 240 -2.25 14.65 -11.57
N LEU A 241 -1.65 13.46 -11.53
CA LEU A 241 -2.42 12.20 -11.40
C LEU A 241 -3.12 12.09 -10.05
N VAL A 242 -2.43 12.41 -8.96
CA VAL A 242 -3.04 12.51 -7.61
C VAL A 242 -4.23 13.45 -7.67
N ASN A 243 -4.07 14.60 -8.31
CA ASN A 243 -5.11 15.59 -8.44
C ASN A 243 -6.35 15.03 -9.14
N GLU A 244 -6.18 14.45 -10.33
CA GLU A 244 -7.27 13.85 -11.10
C GLU A 244 -8.01 12.75 -10.31
N TYR A 245 -7.26 11.90 -9.61
CA TYR A 245 -7.86 10.77 -8.88
C TYR A 245 -8.58 11.21 -7.61
N ILE A 246 -8.02 12.17 -6.86
CA ILE A 246 -8.66 12.70 -5.66
C ILE A 246 -9.84 13.61 -6.04
N ASP A 247 -9.76 14.39 -7.12
CA ASP A 247 -10.90 15.16 -7.66
C ASP A 247 -12.06 14.21 -7.98
N TYR A 248 -11.80 13.09 -8.68
CA TYR A 248 -12.82 12.08 -8.98
C TYR A 248 -13.47 11.51 -7.71
N ILE A 249 -12.67 11.19 -6.70
CA ILE A 249 -13.18 10.65 -5.43
C ILE A 249 -14.02 11.71 -4.69
N VAL A 250 -13.55 12.95 -4.60
CA VAL A 250 -14.27 14.03 -3.92
C VAL A 250 -15.61 14.31 -4.61
N LEU A 251 -15.65 14.31 -5.95
CA LEU A 251 -16.89 14.42 -6.71
C LEU A 251 -17.84 13.27 -6.39
N LEU A 252 -17.34 12.03 -6.33
CA LEU A 252 -18.14 10.86 -5.95
C LEU A 252 -18.72 10.97 -4.53
N TYR A 253 -17.95 11.50 -3.57
CA TYR A 253 -18.45 11.81 -2.22
C TYR A 253 -19.57 12.85 -2.26
N GLN A 254 -19.46 13.88 -3.10
CA GLN A 254 -20.48 14.93 -3.24
C GLN A 254 -21.75 14.43 -3.93
N GLU A 255 -21.62 13.60 -4.96
CA GLU A 255 -22.76 13.02 -5.69
C GLU A 255 -23.60 12.09 -4.80
N LEU A 256 -22.94 11.23 -4.02
CA LEU A 256 -23.64 10.28 -3.14
C LEU A 256 -24.20 10.95 -1.88
N ASN A 257 -23.56 12.02 -1.40
CA ASN A 257 -23.99 12.79 -0.25
C ASN A 257 -24.54 14.18 -0.65
N ALA A 258 -25.26 14.29 -1.76
CA ALA A 258 -25.80 15.54 -2.27
C ALA A 258 -26.73 16.29 -1.28
N SER A 259 -27.23 15.60 -0.25
CA SER A 259 -28.04 16.18 0.84
C SER A 259 -27.22 16.89 1.92
N ASN A 260 -25.91 16.65 2.01
CA ASN A 260 -25.01 17.30 2.95
C ASN A 260 -24.52 18.63 2.39
N LYS A 261 -24.08 19.53 3.27
CA LYS A 261 -23.42 20.77 2.84
C LYS A 261 -22.17 20.41 2.02
N PRO A 262 -21.82 21.18 0.98
CA PRO A 262 -20.73 20.88 0.04
C PRO A 262 -19.33 20.76 0.68
N ASP A 263 -19.22 21.12 1.96
CA ASP A 263 -17.99 21.19 2.74
C ASP A 263 -17.92 20.18 3.91
N GLU A 264 -18.95 19.36 4.09
CA GLU A 264 -19.03 18.38 5.17
C GLU A 264 -18.90 16.96 4.59
N PHE A 265 -17.81 16.28 4.96
CA PHE A 265 -17.55 14.91 4.53
C PHE A 265 -18.12 13.91 5.54
N SER A 266 -18.89 12.96 5.03
CA SER A 266 -19.37 11.79 5.75
C SER A 266 -18.98 10.53 4.99
N TYR A 267 -19.20 9.36 5.59
CA TYR A 267 -19.02 8.08 4.89
C TYR A 267 -19.89 8.02 3.62
N LEU A 268 -19.39 7.36 2.58
CA LEU A 268 -19.98 7.27 1.24
C LEU A 268 -21.39 6.69 1.25
N PHE A 269 -21.65 5.74 2.14
CA PHE A 269 -22.91 5.00 2.19
C PHE A 269 -23.71 5.30 3.46
N SER A 270 -23.53 6.48 4.06
CA SER A 270 -24.24 6.87 5.29
C SER A 270 -25.75 7.01 5.09
N ASN A 271 -26.21 7.29 3.86
CA ASN A 271 -27.62 7.42 3.48
C ASN A 271 -28.27 6.05 3.19
N THR A 272 -28.32 5.19 4.19
CA THR A 272 -29.18 4.00 4.16
C THR A 272 -30.57 4.33 4.70
N LYS A 273 -31.60 3.59 4.27
CA LYS A 273 -33.01 3.81 4.63
C LYS A 273 -33.30 3.86 6.14
N ASP A 274 -32.36 3.42 6.97
CA ASP A 274 -32.44 3.34 8.43
C ASP A 274 -31.77 4.52 9.19
N GLY A 275 -31.47 5.63 8.50
CA GLY A 275 -30.86 6.84 9.07
C GLY A 275 -29.35 6.95 8.85
N PRO A 276 -28.69 8.03 9.31
CA PRO A 276 -27.26 8.24 9.14
C PRO A 276 -26.51 7.19 9.97
N SER A 277 -26.09 6.12 9.30
CA SER A 277 -25.25 5.11 9.93
C SER A 277 -23.79 5.57 9.84
N ASN A 278 -23.11 5.63 10.99
CA ASN A 278 -21.66 5.82 11.10
C ASN A 278 -20.96 4.54 10.61
N ALA A 279 -21.07 4.24 9.32
CA ALA A 279 -20.71 2.96 8.74
C ALA A 279 -19.72 3.12 7.59
N ILE A 280 -18.57 2.46 7.74
CA ILE A 280 -17.47 2.46 6.77
C ILE A 280 -17.53 1.22 5.87
N SER A 281 -17.40 1.42 4.57
CA SER A 281 -17.35 0.34 3.58
C SER A 281 -15.93 -0.19 3.35
N SER A 282 -15.83 -1.29 2.59
CA SER A 282 -14.54 -1.87 2.19
C SER A 282 -13.69 -0.91 1.36
N SER A 283 -14.29 -0.22 0.39
CA SER A 283 -13.56 0.72 -0.48
C SER A 283 -13.03 1.93 0.31
N GLU A 284 -13.80 2.42 1.28
CA GLU A 284 -13.37 3.53 2.14
C GLU A 284 -12.25 3.13 3.08
N LEU A 285 -12.32 1.94 3.69
CA LEU A 285 -11.22 1.42 4.51
C LEU A 285 -9.92 1.36 3.71
N LEU A 286 -9.99 0.85 2.48
CA LEU A 286 -8.84 0.76 1.59
C LEU A 286 -8.32 2.15 1.22
N LEU A 287 -9.21 3.07 0.84
CA LEU A 287 -8.89 4.45 0.50
C LEU A 287 -8.17 5.16 1.65
N PHE A 288 -8.70 5.05 2.87
CA PHE A 288 -8.14 5.68 4.05
C PHE A 288 -6.75 5.13 4.37
N ALA A 289 -6.52 3.83 4.16
CA ALA A 289 -5.21 3.23 4.35
C ALA A 289 -4.19 3.78 3.33
N TYR A 290 -4.58 3.90 2.06
CA TYR A 290 -3.72 4.47 1.02
C TYR A 290 -3.42 5.95 1.27
N ILE A 291 -4.42 6.76 1.63
CA ILE A 291 -4.21 8.19 1.93
C ILE A 291 -3.34 8.36 3.18
N HIS A 292 -3.54 7.52 4.21
CA HIS A 292 -2.67 7.50 5.39
C HIS A 292 -1.21 7.20 5.02
N SER A 293 -0.98 6.24 4.11
CA SER A 293 0.37 5.92 3.60
C SER A 293 0.99 7.07 2.81
N LEU A 294 0.24 7.68 1.90
CA LEU A 294 0.71 8.80 1.08
C LEU A 294 1.05 10.04 1.91
N CYS A 295 0.34 10.25 3.01
CA CYS A 295 0.47 11.42 3.87
C CYS A 295 1.28 11.16 5.17
N LEU A 296 2.04 10.07 5.23
CA LEU A 296 2.76 9.70 6.43
C LEU A 296 3.78 10.79 6.84
N PRO A 297 3.77 11.26 8.10
CA PRO A 297 4.67 12.32 8.56
C PRO A 297 6.13 11.88 8.67
N GLU A 298 6.41 10.58 8.67
CA GLU A 298 7.78 10.02 8.71
C GLU A 298 8.49 10.05 7.35
N LEU A 299 7.74 10.29 6.25
CA LEU A 299 8.34 10.32 4.92
C LEU A 299 9.27 11.55 4.76
N PRO A 300 10.50 11.35 4.23
CA PRO A 300 11.45 12.43 3.97
C PRO A 300 10.93 13.48 2.97
N ASP A 301 10.29 13.04 1.90
CA ASP A 301 9.70 13.88 0.88
C ASP A 301 8.17 13.83 0.98
N LYS A 302 7.59 14.99 1.28
CA LYS A 302 6.18 15.17 1.63
C LYS A 302 5.40 15.95 0.56
N PHE A 303 5.88 15.97 -0.68
CA PHE A 303 5.26 16.76 -1.74
C PHE A 303 3.76 16.43 -1.94
N ILE A 304 3.36 15.15 -1.86
CA ILE A 304 1.95 14.73 -1.96
C ILE A 304 1.15 15.23 -0.75
N ALA A 305 1.65 15.00 0.45
CA ALA A 305 0.97 15.42 1.69
C ALA A 305 0.75 16.94 1.71
N ASN A 306 1.77 17.71 1.33
CA ASN A 306 1.70 19.17 1.25
C ASN A 306 0.68 19.61 0.21
N TYR A 307 0.68 18.99 -0.98
CA TYR A 307 -0.27 19.30 -2.03
C TYR A 307 -1.72 19.02 -1.61
N LEU A 308 -1.98 17.84 -1.04
CA LEU A 308 -3.31 17.47 -0.58
C LEU A 308 -3.80 18.34 0.58
N THR A 309 -2.89 18.77 1.47
CA THR A 309 -3.21 19.70 2.57
C THR A 309 -3.62 21.08 2.05
N LEU A 310 -2.99 21.55 0.97
CA LEU A 310 -3.33 22.83 0.35
C LEU A 310 -4.65 22.75 -0.44
N LYS A 311 -4.88 21.69 -1.21
CA LYS A 311 -6.04 21.59 -2.11
C LYS A 311 -7.30 21.02 -1.45
N TYR A 312 -7.17 20.02 -0.57
CA TYR A 312 -8.31 19.31 0.04
C TYR A 312 -8.21 19.24 1.58
N PRO A 313 -8.11 20.38 2.28
CA PRO A 313 -7.88 20.40 3.74
C PRO A 313 -9.00 19.70 4.54
N LYS A 314 -10.26 19.91 4.16
CA LYS A 314 -11.42 19.33 4.87
C LYS A 314 -11.52 17.81 4.68
N PHE A 315 -11.30 17.35 3.45
CA PHE A 315 -11.28 15.93 3.12
C PHE A 315 -10.18 15.20 3.88
N LEU A 316 -8.96 15.77 3.90
CA LEU A 316 -7.87 15.20 4.69
C LEU A 316 -8.16 15.21 6.19
N ALA A 317 -8.71 16.30 6.74
CA ALA A 317 -9.04 16.37 8.15
C ALA A 317 -10.01 15.25 8.57
N PHE A 318 -11.03 14.97 7.75
CA PHE A 318 -11.95 13.86 7.96
C PHE A 318 -11.24 12.49 7.94
N ILE A 319 -10.34 12.28 6.98
CA ILE A 319 -9.59 11.02 6.88
C ILE A 319 -8.62 10.86 8.06
N TYR A 320 -7.94 11.92 8.48
CA TYR A 320 -7.04 11.87 9.64
C TYR A 320 -7.80 11.55 10.93
N ASP A 321 -8.94 12.21 11.17
CA ASP A 321 -9.79 11.91 12.33
C ASP A 321 -10.31 10.47 12.30
N THR A 322 -10.70 9.96 11.12
CA THR A 322 -11.16 8.57 10.99
C THR A 322 -10.02 7.58 11.20
N THR A 323 -8.87 7.78 10.56
CA THR A 323 -7.72 6.86 10.64
C THR A 323 -7.10 6.83 12.04
N THR A 324 -7.04 7.96 12.74
CA THR A 324 -6.60 8.01 14.13
C THR A 324 -7.51 7.19 15.04
N LYS A 325 -8.84 7.35 14.93
CA LYS A 325 -9.81 6.51 15.66
C LYS A 325 -9.65 5.01 15.35
N LEU A 326 -9.44 4.65 14.08
CA LEU A 326 -9.23 3.26 13.68
C LEU A 326 -7.93 2.68 14.26
N ASN A 327 -6.84 3.46 14.21
CA ASN A 327 -5.54 3.06 14.76
C ASN A 327 -5.59 2.93 16.28
N GLU A 328 -6.20 3.88 16.99
CA GLU A 328 -6.41 3.79 18.43
C GLU A 328 -7.17 2.52 18.81
N ARG A 329 -8.25 2.22 18.10
CA ARG A 329 -9.05 1.00 18.33
C ARG A 329 -8.26 -0.28 18.06
N LEU A 330 -7.39 -0.27 17.05
CA LEU A 330 -6.56 -1.42 16.67
C LEU A 330 -5.47 -1.69 17.71
N TYR A 331 -4.70 -0.65 18.08
CA TYR A 331 -3.55 -0.79 18.97
C TYR A 331 -3.90 -0.78 20.46
N LYS A 332 -5.15 -0.48 20.84
CA LYS A 332 -5.64 -0.59 22.22
C LYS A 332 -5.47 -2.00 22.79
N ASP A 333 -5.56 -3.02 21.94
CA ASP A 333 -5.51 -4.42 22.35
C ASP A 333 -4.35 -5.14 21.69
N LYS A 334 -3.21 -5.13 22.38
CA LYS A 334 -1.98 -5.78 21.89
C LYS A 334 -2.08 -7.31 21.84
N SER A 335 -3.09 -7.91 22.50
CA SER A 335 -3.25 -9.38 22.52
C SER A 335 -3.64 -9.97 21.17
N ILE A 336 -4.15 -9.13 20.26
CA ILE A 336 -4.51 -9.50 18.89
C ILE A 336 -3.25 -9.78 18.06
N PHE A 337 -2.10 -9.18 18.41
CA PHE A 337 -0.86 -9.33 17.68
C PHE A 337 -0.07 -10.57 18.12
N ARG A 338 0.49 -11.28 17.15
CA ARG A 338 1.37 -12.43 17.35
C ARG A 338 2.65 -12.23 16.53
N GLU A 339 3.79 -12.61 17.12
CA GLU A 339 5.05 -12.74 16.39
C GLU A 339 5.05 -13.99 15.51
N PRO A 340 5.69 -13.96 14.33
CA PRO A 340 5.77 -15.12 13.46
C PRO A 340 6.56 -16.26 14.08
N GLN A 341 6.15 -17.50 13.81
CA GLN A 341 6.80 -18.69 14.37
C GLN A 341 7.19 -19.70 13.30
N GLY A 342 8.35 -20.33 13.49
CA GLY A 342 8.82 -21.45 12.67
C GLY A 342 8.97 -21.08 11.19
N ILE A 343 8.05 -21.60 10.38
CA ILE A 343 8.06 -21.47 8.91
C ILE A 343 7.63 -20.07 8.46
N GLU A 344 6.81 -19.38 9.27
CA GLU A 344 6.32 -18.03 8.97
C GLU A 344 7.44 -16.98 8.98
N VAL A 345 8.52 -17.26 9.71
CA VAL A 345 9.66 -16.34 9.84
C VAL A 345 10.43 -16.27 8.52
N PRO A 346 10.69 -15.08 7.98
CA PRO A 346 11.49 -14.94 6.78
C PRO A 346 12.96 -15.16 7.13
N ASN A 347 13.45 -16.39 6.97
CA ASN A 347 14.84 -16.75 7.18
C ASN A 347 15.36 -17.59 6.00
N LEU A 348 16.69 -17.64 5.85
CA LEU A 348 17.34 -18.31 4.72
C LEU A 348 17.00 -19.81 4.64
N TRP A 349 16.80 -20.46 5.79
CA TRP A 349 16.40 -21.87 5.83
C TRP A 349 14.99 -22.09 5.28
N ASN A 350 14.05 -21.22 5.60
CA ASN A 350 12.68 -21.28 5.11
C ASN A 350 12.66 -20.95 3.63
N GLU A 351 13.37 -19.92 3.16
CA GLU A 351 13.56 -19.62 1.74
C GLU A 351 14.06 -20.84 0.94
N LEU A 352 15.08 -21.54 1.45
CA LEU A 352 15.58 -22.75 0.82
C LEU A 352 14.51 -23.85 0.80
N LYS A 353 13.76 -24.05 1.89
CA LYS A 353 12.67 -25.03 1.96
C LYS A 353 11.53 -24.72 0.99
N TYR A 354 11.20 -23.44 0.80
CA TYR A 354 10.21 -23.00 -0.18
C TYR A 354 10.72 -23.25 -1.61
N SER A 355 11.96 -22.83 -1.90
CA SER A 355 12.57 -22.99 -3.23
C SER A 355 12.73 -24.46 -3.63
N THR A 356 13.03 -25.33 -2.68
CA THR A 356 13.16 -26.78 -2.90
C THR A 356 11.81 -27.52 -2.86
N GLY A 357 10.71 -26.82 -2.55
CA GLY A 357 9.36 -27.38 -2.49
C GLY A 357 9.10 -28.32 -1.31
N TYR A 358 10.01 -28.40 -0.33
CA TYR A 358 9.86 -29.20 0.89
C TYR A 358 8.79 -28.65 1.83
N VAL A 359 8.55 -27.35 1.76
CA VAL A 359 7.45 -26.68 2.44
C VAL A 359 6.58 -26.07 1.36
N LYS A 360 5.42 -26.68 1.15
CA LYS A 360 4.28 -26.01 0.55
C LYS A 360 3.29 -25.81 1.68
N TYR A 361 2.89 -24.57 1.89
CA TYR A 361 1.67 -24.38 2.68
C TYR A 361 0.54 -24.98 1.87
#